data_AF-A0A2X4WMA4-F1
#
_entry.id   AF-A0A2X4WMA4-F1
#
_cell.length_a   1.000
_cell.length_b   1.000
_cell.length_c   1.000
_cell.angle_alpha   90.00
_cell.angle_beta   90.00
_cell.angle_gamma   90.00
#
_symmetry.space_group_name_H-M   'P 1'
#
loop_
_entity.id
_entity.type
_entity.pdbx_description
1 polymer ?
#
loop_
_entity_poly.entity_id
_entity_poly.type
_entity_poly.pdbx_seq_one_letter_code
_entity_poly.pdbx_strand_id
1 'polypeptide(L)' 'MTIVITNEKLTAGTLRQLSKQIHTSMARANYPFHIIDDGDISFMVSTNEVENPQLNANTVGLIASEVA' A
#
# COMPACT_ATOMS: atom_id res chain seq x y z
N MET A 1 8.81 -2.95 -8.90
CA MET A 1 7.39 -3.38 -9.03
C MET A 1 6.99 -4.09 -7.76
N THR A 2 5.89 -3.66 -7.14
CA THR A 2 5.43 -4.17 -5.83
C THR A 2 3.93 -4.42 -5.87
N ILE A 3 3.46 -5.46 -5.16
CA ILE A 3 2.04 -5.73 -4.96
C ILE A 3 1.77 -5.97 -3.47
N VAL A 4 0.76 -5.29 -2.95
CA VAL A 4 0.23 -5.50 -1.60
C VAL A 4 -1.19 -6.05 -1.74
N ILE A 5 -1.42 -7.19 -1.09
CA ILE A 5 -2.71 -7.88 -1.10
C ILE A 5 -3.22 -7.96 0.35
N THR A 6 -4.47 -7.56 0.55
CA THR A 6 -5.16 -7.67 1.83
C THR A 6 -6.54 -8.29 1.64
N ASN A 7 -7.16 -8.73 2.73
CA ASN A 7 -8.56 -9.18 2.73
C ASN A 7 -9.51 -8.18 3.40
N GLU A 8 -9.00 -7.07 3.95
CA GLU A 8 -9.81 -6.00 4.53
C GLU A 8 -10.68 -5.31 3.48
N LYS A 9 -11.97 -5.11 3.77
CA LYS A 9 -12.90 -4.38 2.92
C LYS A 9 -12.48 -2.93 2.81
N LEU A 10 -12.11 -2.51 1.60
CA LEU A 10 -11.62 -1.17 1.33
C LEU A 10 -12.27 -0.60 0.08
N THR A 11 -12.61 0.69 0.13
CA THR A 11 -13.13 1.38 -1.06
C THR A 11 -12.02 1.55 -2.09
N ALA A 12 -12.40 1.70 -3.37
CA ALA A 12 -11.43 1.98 -4.44
C ALA A 12 -10.58 3.24 -4.18
N GLY A 13 -11.17 4.27 -3.56
CA GLY A 13 -10.44 5.49 -3.18
C GLY A 13 -9.39 5.21 -2.11
N THR A 14 -9.76 4.43 -1.08
CA THR A 14 -8.85 4.01 -0.01
C THR A 14 -7.70 3.16 -0.56
N LEU A 15 -7.99 2.17 -1.41
CA LEU A 15 -6.96 1.33 -2.04
C LEU A 15 -5.95 2.16 -2.84
N ARG A 16 -6.42 3.15 -3.62
CA ARG A 16 -5.55 4.06 -4.38
C ARG A 16 -4.65 4.90 -3.47
N GLN A 17 -5.20 5.41 -2.37
CA GLN A 17 -4.42 6.24 -1.45
C GLN A 17 -3.39 5.40 -0.67
N LEU A 18 -3.79 4.21 -0.21
CA LEU A 18 -2.88 3.29 0.47
C LEU A 18 -1.76 2.81 -0.46
N SER A 19 -2.06 2.49 -1.72
CA SER A 19 -1.04 2.15 -2.71
C SER A 19 0.05 3.22 -2.80
N LYS A 20 -0.31 4.51 -2.87
CA LYS A 20 0.65 5.62 -2.89
C LYS A 20 1.42 5.73 -1.58
N GLN A 21 0.73 5.68 -0.44
CA GLN A 21 1.38 5.78 0.88
C GLN A 21 2.43 4.68 1.08
N ILE A 22 2.05 3.44 0.81
CA ILE A 22 2.92 2.27 1.01
C ILE A 22 4.08 2.32 0.02
N HIS A 23 3.83 2.63 -1.26
CA HIS A 23 4.89 2.75 -2.25
C HIS A 23 5.90 3.82 -1.83
N THR A 24 5.47 5.04 -1.49
CA THR A 24 6.36 6.10 -1.01
C THR A 24 7.18 5.69 0.22
N SER A 25 6.62 4.86 1.11
CA SER A 25 7.33 4.41 2.31
C SER A 25 8.56 3.53 2.03
N MET A 26 8.65 2.93 0.84
CA MET A 26 9.80 2.13 0.40
C MET A 26 11.05 2.99 0.19
N ALA A 27 10.90 4.31 -0.01
CA ALA A 27 12.01 5.25 -0.12
C ALA A 27 12.91 5.30 1.14
N ARG A 28 12.44 4.75 2.27
CA ARG A 28 13.25 4.58 3.48
C ARG A 28 14.43 3.64 3.27
N ALA A 29 14.27 2.62 2.43
CA ALA A 29 15.26 1.57 2.18
C ALA A 29 15.84 1.64 0.76
N ASN A 30 15.10 2.19 -0.20
CA ASN A 30 15.56 2.40 -1.57
C ASN A 30 15.78 3.88 -1.83
N TYR A 31 17.01 4.30 -2.14
CA TYR A 31 17.31 5.72 -2.37
C TYR A 31 18.38 5.93 -3.47
N PRO A 32 18.12 6.78 -4.47
CA PRO A 32 16.87 7.52 -4.70
C PRO A 32 15.73 6.58 -5.15
N PHE A 33 14.48 7.05 -5.05
CA PHE A 33 13.29 6.28 -5.43
C PHE A 33 12.29 7.15 -6.17
N HIS A 34 11.48 6.55 -7.05
CA HIS A 34 10.58 7.27 -7.96
C HIS A 34 11.32 8.26 -8.88
N ILE A 35 12.52 7.91 -9.36
CA ILE A 35 13.26 8.75 -10.31
C ILE A 35 12.85 8.46 -11.76
N ILE A 36 13.29 9.32 -12.69
CA ILE A 36 12.93 9.22 -14.11
C ILE A 36 13.33 7.90 -14.77
N ASP A 37 14.40 7.28 -14.27
CA ASP A 37 14.92 6.01 -14.78
C ASP A 37 14.24 4.80 -14.10
N ASP A 38 13.39 5.02 -13.09
CA ASP A 38 12.69 3.96 -12.36
C ASP A 38 11.33 3.63 -13.01
N GLY A 39 11.14 2.34 -13.30
CA GLY A 39 9.84 1.79 -13.70
C GLY A 39 8.96 1.40 -12.51
N ASP A 40 8.90 2.23 -11.47
CA ASP A 40 8.23 1.92 -10.21
C ASP A 40 6.71 1.84 -10.39
N ILE A 41 6.15 0.66 -10.15
CA ILE A 41 4.71 0.39 -10.21
C ILE A 41 4.29 -0.32 -8.92
N SER A 42 3.24 0.19 -8.29
CA SER A 42 2.60 -0.40 -7.11
C SER A 42 1.16 -0.81 -7.41
N PHE A 43 0.81 -2.02 -7.00
CA PHE A 43 -0.56 -2.53 -7.01
C PHE A 43 -1.03 -2.74 -5.57
N MET A 44 -2.23 -2.25 -5.26
CA MET A 44 -2.92 -2.53 -4.01
C MET A 44 -4.22 -3.24 -4.33
N VAL A 45 -4.38 -4.45 -3.80
CA VAL A 45 -5.51 -5.34 -4.08
C VAL A 45 -6.16 -5.74 -2.77
N SER A 46 -7.49 -5.73 -2.74
CA SER A 46 -8.25 -6.34 -1.66
C SER A 46 -9.20 -7.42 -2.18
N THR A 47 -9.29 -8.55 -1.48
CA THR A 47 -10.32 -9.57 -1.70
C THR A 47 -11.69 -9.17 -1.12
N ASN A 48 -11.75 -8.12 -0.30
CA ASN A 48 -12.97 -7.61 0.35
C ASN A 48 -13.72 -8.65 1.21
N GLU A 49 -13.02 -9.56 1.88
CA GLU A 49 -13.62 -10.65 2.65
C GLU A 49 -13.94 -10.26 4.10
N VAL A 50 -13.08 -9.46 4.74
CA VAL A 50 -13.14 -9.15 6.18
C VAL A 50 -13.48 -7.67 6.40
N GLU A 51 -14.35 -7.39 7.37
CA GLU A 51 -14.55 -6.04 7.89
C GLU A 51 -14.12 -6.04 9.35
N ASN A 52 -12.96 -5.44 9.65
CA ASN A 52 -12.47 -5.34 11.00
C ASN A 52 -12.59 -3.89 11.53
N PRO A 53 -13.53 -3.60 12.44
CA PRO A 53 -13.75 -2.25 12.97
C PRO A 53 -12.55 -1.66 13.73
N GLN A 54 -11.61 -2.51 14.17
CA GLN A 54 -10.40 -2.08 14.87
C GLN A 54 -9.26 -1.66 13.91
N LEU A 55 -9.36 -2.03 12.63
CA LEU A 55 -8.38 -1.72 11.60
C LEU A 55 -8.91 -0.59 10.72
N ASN A 56 -8.48 0.64 10.99
CA ASN A 56 -8.71 1.74 10.07
C ASN A 56 -7.68 1.72 8.92
N ALA A 57 -7.98 2.44 7.84
CA ALA A 57 -7.14 2.47 6.65
C ALA A 57 -5.68 2.90 6.93
N ASN A 58 -5.47 3.87 7.83
CA ASN A 58 -4.12 4.34 8.16
C ASN A 58 -3.30 3.25 8.85
N THR A 59 -3.92 2.48 9.75
CA THR A 59 -3.27 1.34 10.42
C THR A 59 -2.92 0.25 9.39
N VAL A 60 -3.80 -0.04 8.44
CA VAL A 60 -3.49 -0.96 7.32
C VAL A 60 -2.29 -0.45 6.54
N GLY A 61 -2.26 0.84 6.18
CA GLY A 61 -1.14 1.45 5.46
C GLY A 61 0.17 1.39 6.24
N LEU A 62 0.15 1.66 7.55
CA LEU A 62 1.32 1.58 8.43
C LEU A 62 1.88 0.15 8.47
N ILE A 63 1.04 -0.85 8.75
CA ILE A 63 1.47 -2.24 8.83
C ILE A 63 2.00 -2.71 7.47
N ALA A 64 1.29 -2.38 6.39
CA ALA A 64 1.69 -2.73 5.04
C ALA A 64 3.04 -2.09 4.66
N SER A 65 3.31 -0.86 5.09
CA SER A 65 4.60 -0.17 4.89
C SER A 65 5.78 -0.86 5.58
N GLU A 66 5.56 -1.60 6.66
CA GLU A 66 6.63 -2.33 7.36
C GLU A 66 6.93 -3.71 6.76
N VAL A 67 6.01 -4.25 5.96
CA VAL A 67 6.17 -5.56 5.30
C VAL A 67 6.42 -5.45 3.79
N ALA A 68 6.29 -4.25 3.23
CA ALA A 68 6.55 -3.94 1.83
C ALA A 68 8.03 -3.62 1.54
#